data_AF-A0A7S0MTZ6-F1
#
_entry.id   AF-A0A7S0MTZ6-F1
#
_cell.length_a   1.000
_cell.length_b   1.000
_cell.length_c   1.000
_cell.angle_alpha   90.00
_cell.angle_beta   90.00
_cell.angle_gamma   90.00
#
_symmetry.space_group_name_H-M   'P 1'
#
loop_
_entity.id
_entity.type
_entity.pdbx_description
1 polymer ?
#
loop_
_entity_poly.entity_id
_entity_poly.type
_entity_poly.pdbx_seq_one_letter_code
_entity_poly.pdbx_strand_id
1 'polypeptide(L)'
;AAAAAAAAAAAAAGMGPPAPVGPPQLPAASAWQPSALGGLMPPPIFLAAGGMNVLVDMLKAQGNERAQTQAAGALFEACANNPENQAGLFNAGGMPHMVELLKRADQPDLQAKAAQAIAAACGQNRDNRREALQAGGVAGLVGLLGSSHAVTQESAANALANIVKRKIDADRRPAS
;
A
#
# COMPACT_ATOMS: atom_id res chain seq x y z
N ALA A 1 -28.24 -5.99 34.17
CA ALA A 1 -28.00 -4.62 33.71
C ALA A 1 -26.76 -4.03 34.40
N ALA A 2 -25.59 -4.63 34.16
CA ALA A 2 -24.32 -4.25 34.80
C ALA A 2 -23.13 -4.53 33.86
N ALA A 3 -23.13 -3.91 32.68
CA ALA A 3 -22.02 -3.97 31.71
C ALA A 3 -21.26 -2.63 31.66
N ALA A 4 -21.20 -1.94 32.80
CA ALA A 4 -20.47 -0.69 33.03
C ALA A 4 -19.25 -0.92 33.98
N ALA A 5 -18.73 -2.16 34.07
CA ALA A 5 -17.80 -2.57 35.12
C ALA A 5 -16.53 -3.33 34.66
N ALA A 6 -16.04 -3.14 33.43
CA ALA A 6 -14.66 -3.51 33.07
C ALA A 6 -13.88 -2.30 32.54
N ALA A 7 -14.21 -1.13 33.11
CA ALA A 7 -13.62 0.18 32.87
C ALA A 7 -12.65 0.61 33.99
N ALA A 8 -12.01 -0.32 34.72
CA ALA A 8 -11.12 0.01 35.84
C ALA A 8 -10.01 -1.02 36.05
N ALA A 9 -8.92 -0.91 35.28
CA ALA A 9 -7.55 -1.37 35.59
C ALA A 9 -6.70 -1.18 34.32
N ALA A 10 -6.22 0.01 34.00
CA ALA A 10 -4.94 0.43 34.55
C ALA A 10 -4.83 1.95 34.60
N ALA A 11 -5.42 2.55 35.63
CA ALA A 11 -4.99 3.85 36.13
C ALA A 11 -4.17 3.61 37.39
N ALA A 12 -2.85 3.42 37.25
CA ALA A 12 -1.83 3.68 38.29
C ALA A 12 -0.42 3.27 37.83
N ALA A 13 0.19 4.08 36.97
CA ALA A 13 1.64 4.33 36.99
C ALA A 13 1.90 5.57 36.13
N GLY A 14 2.02 6.72 36.78
CA GLY A 14 2.15 8.00 36.10
C GLY A 14 3.38 8.09 35.22
N MET A 15 3.18 8.42 33.96
CA MET A 15 4.03 9.27 33.12
C MET A 15 3.08 9.90 32.10
N GLY A 16 3.16 11.23 31.97
CA GLY A 16 2.10 12.11 31.45
C GLY A 16 1.65 11.86 30.00
N PRO A 17 0.66 12.65 29.52
CA PRO A 17 0.13 12.50 28.16
C PRO A 17 1.27 12.61 27.13
N PRO A 18 1.35 11.72 26.13
CA PRO A 18 2.26 11.94 25.01
C PRO A 18 1.89 13.27 24.36
N ALA A 19 2.87 14.16 24.23
CA ALA A 19 2.68 15.46 23.60
C ALA A 19 1.99 15.27 22.24
N PRO A 20 1.06 16.15 21.86
CA PRO A 20 0.42 16.06 20.56
C PRO A 20 1.51 16.12 19.50
N VAL A 21 1.69 15.01 18.77
CA VAL A 21 2.55 14.98 17.59
C VAL A 21 1.86 15.89 16.58
N GLY A 22 2.33 17.14 16.51
CA GLY A 22 1.80 18.13 15.60
C GLY A 22 1.87 17.62 14.16
N PRO A 23 0.99 18.11 13.27
CA PRO A 23 1.06 17.74 11.87
C PRO A 23 2.47 18.03 11.33
N PRO A 24 3.04 17.15 10.48
CA PRO A 24 4.33 17.41 9.87
C PRO A 24 4.30 18.80 9.20
N GLN A 25 5.24 19.65 9.57
CA GLN A 25 5.34 21.02 9.05
C GLN A 25 5.64 20.94 7.55
N LEU A 26 4.61 21.14 6.71
CA LEU A 26 4.79 21.29 5.28
C LEU A 26 5.54 22.61 5.02
N PRO A 27 6.52 22.65 4.10
CA PRO A 27 7.17 23.90 3.73
C PRO A 27 6.14 24.90 3.19
N ALA A 28 6.37 26.18 3.47
CA ALA A 28 5.49 27.28 3.08
C ALA A 28 5.10 27.20 1.60
N ALA A 29 3.84 27.49 1.28
CA ALA A 29 3.28 27.41 -0.08
C ALA A 29 4.11 28.18 -1.14
N SER A 30 4.84 29.21 -0.72
CA SER A 30 5.76 30.01 -1.56
C SER A 30 6.99 29.24 -2.05
N ALA A 31 7.35 28.11 -1.43
CA ALA A 31 8.47 27.26 -1.85
C ALA A 31 8.15 26.43 -3.10
N TRP A 32 6.87 26.33 -3.48
CA TRP A 32 6.40 25.57 -4.64
C TRP A 32 6.27 26.42 -5.92
N GLN A 33 6.91 27.60 -5.96
CA GLN A 33 6.85 28.45 -7.15
C GLN A 33 7.49 27.74 -8.36
N PRO A 34 6.75 27.55 -9.47
CA PRO A 34 7.19 26.76 -10.62
C PRO A 34 8.42 27.33 -11.32
N SER A 35 8.74 28.61 -11.11
CA SER A 35 9.90 29.27 -11.71
C SER A 35 11.23 28.99 -11.00
N ALA A 36 11.21 28.42 -9.78
CA ALA A 36 12.43 28.16 -9.00
C ALA A 36 13.06 26.78 -9.29
N LEU A 37 12.32 25.87 -9.92
CA LEU A 37 12.76 24.52 -10.23
C LEU A 37 12.94 24.38 -11.74
N GLY A 38 14.16 24.66 -12.20
CA GLY A 38 14.58 24.36 -13.56
C GLY A 38 14.32 22.89 -13.89
N GLY A 39 13.24 22.62 -14.62
CA GLY A 39 13.00 21.39 -15.37
C GLY A 39 12.81 20.08 -14.59
N LEU A 40 12.80 20.07 -13.26
CA LEU A 40 12.60 18.86 -12.46
C LEU A 40 11.38 19.04 -11.53
N MET A 41 10.26 18.47 -11.93
CA MET A 41 9.07 18.40 -11.09
C MET A 41 9.44 17.70 -9.76
N PRO A 42 9.15 18.29 -8.58
CA PRO A 42 9.43 17.63 -7.31
C PRO A 42 8.60 16.34 -7.23
N PRO A 43 9.09 15.27 -6.55
CA PRO A 43 8.29 14.07 -6.37
C PRO A 43 6.95 14.43 -5.73
N PRO A 44 5.85 13.72 -6.07
CA PRO A 44 4.53 14.02 -5.54
C PRO A 44 4.60 14.19 -4.01
N ILE A 45 3.94 15.23 -3.48
CA ILE A 45 4.04 15.68 -2.07
C ILE A 45 3.92 14.51 -1.08
N PHE A 46 3.11 13.51 -1.44
CA PHE A 46 2.94 12.27 -0.70
C PHE A 46 4.25 11.49 -0.45
N LEU A 47 5.13 11.38 -1.44
CA LEU A 47 6.44 10.74 -1.30
C LEU A 47 7.43 11.61 -0.53
N ALA A 48 7.43 12.92 -0.80
CA ALA A 48 8.33 13.86 -0.13
C ALA A 48 8.08 13.92 1.39
N ALA A 49 6.85 13.69 1.83
CA ALA A 49 6.48 13.60 3.25
C ALA A 49 6.78 12.22 3.88
N GLY A 50 7.35 11.26 3.14
CA GLY A 50 7.59 9.89 3.63
C GLY A 50 6.32 9.05 3.78
N GLY A 51 5.20 9.48 3.17
CA GLY A 51 3.88 8.84 3.33
C GLY A 51 3.86 7.36 2.94
N MET A 52 4.71 6.95 1.99
CA MET A 52 4.80 5.55 1.56
C MET A 52 5.29 4.62 2.68
N ASN A 53 6.33 5.01 3.43
CA ASN A 53 6.87 4.20 4.53
C ASN A 53 5.85 4.07 5.65
N VAL A 54 5.14 5.16 5.97
CA VAL A 54 4.09 5.16 7.01
C VAL A 54 2.94 4.23 6.64
N LEU A 55 2.48 4.24 5.37
CA LEU A 55 1.44 3.31 4.93
C LEU A 55 1.93 1.86 4.97
N VAL A 56 3.17 1.59 4.56
CA VAL A 56 3.75 0.24 4.63
C VAL A 56 3.91 -0.24 6.07
N ASP A 57 4.30 0.62 7.01
CA ASP A 57 4.35 0.24 8.43
C ASP A 57 2.95 0.01 9.03
N MET A 58 1.93 0.76 8.59
CA MET A 58 0.54 0.45 8.94
C MET A 58 0.08 -0.91 8.41
N LEU A 59 0.54 -1.35 7.23
CA LEU A 59 0.25 -2.71 6.75
C LEU A 59 0.84 -3.80 7.67
N LYS A 60 2.01 -3.53 8.28
CA LYS A 60 2.68 -4.46 9.20
C LYS A 60 2.05 -4.51 10.58
N ALA A 61 1.29 -3.49 10.97
CA ALA A 61 0.71 -3.36 12.30
C ALA A 61 -0.34 -4.46 12.56
N GLN A 62 0.10 -5.57 13.16
CA GLN A 62 -0.76 -6.69 13.51
C GLN A 62 -1.81 -6.29 14.55
N GLY A 63 -3.02 -6.83 14.41
CA GLY A 63 -4.14 -6.57 15.34
C GLY A 63 -4.93 -5.29 15.07
N ASN A 64 -4.60 -4.53 14.03
CA ASN A 64 -5.38 -3.36 13.60
C ASN A 64 -5.84 -3.48 12.14
N GLU A 65 -6.77 -4.41 11.93
CA GLU A 65 -7.35 -4.78 10.64
C GLU A 65 -7.94 -3.58 9.89
N ARG A 66 -8.59 -2.68 10.63
CA ARG A 66 -9.14 -1.43 10.08
C ARG A 66 -8.04 -0.52 9.56
N ALA A 67 -6.95 -0.34 10.31
CA ALA A 67 -5.82 0.45 9.84
C ALA A 67 -5.14 -0.18 8.62
N GLN A 68 -4.97 -1.51 8.60
CA GLN A 68 -4.41 -2.22 7.44
C GLN A 68 -5.30 -2.05 6.19
N THR A 69 -6.62 -2.12 6.36
CA THR A 69 -7.59 -1.93 5.26
C THR A 69 -7.53 -0.51 4.72
N GLN A 70 -7.47 0.49 5.60
CA GLN A 70 -7.35 1.90 5.19
C GLN A 70 -6.00 2.19 4.55
N ALA A 71 -4.91 1.60 5.05
CA ALA A 71 -3.58 1.73 4.46
C ALA A 71 -3.52 1.10 3.07
N ALA A 72 -4.08 -0.10 2.88
CA ALA A 72 -4.18 -0.72 1.56
C ALA A 72 -5.03 0.12 0.60
N GLY A 73 -6.15 0.69 1.08
CA GLY A 73 -6.96 1.64 0.30
C GLY A 73 -6.19 2.90 -0.10
N ALA A 74 -5.46 3.52 0.83
CA ALA A 74 -4.63 4.68 0.55
C ALA A 74 -3.50 4.36 -0.44
N LEU A 75 -2.90 3.17 -0.36
CA LEU A 75 -1.89 2.70 -1.31
C LEU A 75 -2.46 2.46 -2.70
N PHE A 76 -3.68 1.95 -2.80
CA PHE A 76 -4.40 1.83 -4.07
C PHE A 76 -4.54 3.20 -4.74
N GLU A 77 -5.11 4.17 -4.03
CA GLU A 77 -5.30 5.54 -4.56
C GLU A 77 -3.96 6.21 -4.89
N ALA A 78 -2.96 6.07 -4.02
CA ALA A 78 -1.64 6.63 -4.23
C ALA A 78 -0.94 6.03 -5.46
N CYS A 79 -1.06 4.72 -5.69
CA CYS A 79 -0.43 4.05 -6.82
C CYS A 79 -1.25 4.14 -8.11
N ALA A 80 -2.55 4.44 -8.03
CA ALA A 80 -3.42 4.56 -9.19
C ALA A 80 -2.90 5.65 -10.13
N ASN A 81 -2.52 5.25 -11.33
CA ASN A 81 -2.01 6.13 -12.39
C ASN A 81 -0.80 7.01 -12.02
N ASN A 82 -0.01 6.62 -11.01
CA ASN A 82 1.14 7.39 -10.53
C ASN A 82 2.41 6.53 -10.50
N PRO A 83 3.25 6.53 -11.56
CA PRO A 83 4.43 5.66 -11.65
C PRO A 83 5.49 5.96 -10.59
N GLU A 84 5.62 7.22 -10.15
CA GLU A 84 6.54 7.63 -9.07
C GLU A 84 6.13 7.03 -7.73
N ASN A 85 4.83 7.03 -7.41
CA ASN A 85 4.31 6.39 -6.21
C ASN A 85 4.46 4.88 -6.28
N GLN A 86 4.26 4.27 -7.45
CA GLN A 86 4.51 2.84 -7.63
C GLN A 86 5.99 2.50 -7.39
N ALA A 87 6.93 3.32 -7.85
CA ALA A 87 8.36 3.15 -7.58
C ALA A 87 8.69 3.40 -6.10
N GLY A 88 8.05 4.38 -5.46
CA GLY A 88 8.17 4.62 -4.03
C GLY A 88 7.74 3.40 -3.21
N LEU A 89 6.66 2.73 -3.61
CA LEU A 89 6.17 1.53 -2.96
C LEU A 89 7.15 0.35 -3.06
N PHE A 90 7.76 0.17 -4.24
CA PHE A 90 8.82 -0.81 -4.45
C PHE A 90 9.99 -0.55 -3.49
N ASN A 91 10.47 0.70 -3.46
CA ASN A 91 11.58 1.10 -2.59
C ASN A 91 11.26 0.95 -1.10
N ALA A 92 9.99 1.10 -0.72
CA ALA A 92 9.53 0.88 0.65
C ALA A 92 9.33 -0.61 1.02
N GLY A 93 9.46 -1.54 0.06
CA GLY A 93 9.24 -2.97 0.30
C GLY A 93 7.80 -3.32 0.68
N GLY A 94 6.82 -2.58 0.15
CA GLY A 94 5.41 -2.76 0.50
C GLY A 94 4.75 -3.98 -0.17
N MET A 95 5.29 -4.45 -1.29
CA MET A 95 4.68 -5.53 -2.08
C MET A 95 4.56 -6.88 -1.33
N PRO A 96 5.61 -7.40 -0.68
CA PRO A 96 5.52 -8.66 0.08
C PRO A 96 4.44 -8.62 1.17
N HIS A 97 4.30 -7.47 1.83
CA HIS A 97 3.30 -7.25 2.88
C HIS A 97 1.88 -7.31 2.31
N MET A 98 1.62 -6.66 1.17
CA MET A 98 0.31 -6.77 0.53
C MET A 98 -0.01 -8.21 0.12
N VAL A 99 0.98 -8.96 -0.36
CA VAL A 99 0.79 -10.38 -0.71
C VAL A 99 0.49 -11.23 0.52
N GLU A 100 1.09 -10.92 1.67
CA GLU A 100 0.77 -11.58 2.93
C GLU A 100 -0.69 -11.32 3.35
N LEU A 101 -1.18 -10.09 3.17
CA LEU A 101 -2.58 -9.74 3.47
C LEU A 101 -3.59 -10.51 2.61
N LEU A 102 -3.23 -10.89 1.37
CA LEU A 102 -4.09 -11.76 0.55
C LEU A 102 -4.34 -13.14 1.17
N LYS A 103 -3.46 -13.60 2.07
CA LYS A 103 -3.57 -14.93 2.70
C LYS A 103 -4.54 -14.93 3.90
N ARG A 104 -5.02 -13.77 4.34
CA ARG A 104 -5.94 -13.63 5.48
C ARG A 104 -7.38 -13.88 5.08
N ALA A 105 -7.72 -15.16 4.92
CA ALA A 105 -9.04 -15.63 4.50
C ALA A 105 -10.17 -15.26 5.47
N ASP A 106 -9.83 -14.94 6.71
CA ASP A 106 -10.74 -14.43 7.74
C ASP A 106 -11.19 -12.97 7.49
N GLN A 107 -10.57 -12.26 6.52
CA GLN A 107 -10.76 -10.81 6.33
C GLN A 107 -11.00 -10.44 4.85
N PRO A 108 -12.21 -10.64 4.32
CA PRO A 108 -12.50 -10.46 2.89
C PRO A 108 -12.31 -9.01 2.41
N ASP A 109 -12.66 -8.01 3.21
CA ASP A 109 -12.47 -6.58 2.88
C ASP A 109 -10.98 -6.21 2.75
N LEU A 110 -10.15 -6.76 3.64
CA LEU A 110 -8.71 -6.54 3.63
C LEU A 110 -8.07 -7.21 2.41
N GLN A 111 -8.48 -8.45 2.09
CA GLN A 111 -8.04 -9.15 0.89
C GLN A 111 -8.42 -8.38 -0.38
N ALA A 112 -9.65 -7.85 -0.45
CA ALA A 112 -10.09 -7.04 -1.58
C ALA A 112 -9.23 -5.78 -1.73
N LYS A 113 -9.00 -5.03 -0.65
CA LYS A 113 -8.17 -3.82 -0.68
C LYS A 113 -6.72 -4.11 -1.02
N ALA A 114 -6.15 -5.18 -0.49
CA ALA A 114 -4.80 -5.62 -0.85
C ALA A 114 -4.71 -5.99 -2.34
N ALA A 115 -5.69 -6.70 -2.89
CA ALA A 115 -5.73 -7.03 -4.32
C ALA A 115 -5.84 -5.77 -5.20
N GLN A 116 -6.68 -4.80 -4.79
CA GLN A 116 -6.78 -3.50 -5.47
C GLN A 116 -5.45 -2.75 -5.47
N ALA A 117 -4.80 -2.65 -4.31
CA ALA A 117 -3.50 -1.99 -4.17
C ALA A 117 -2.42 -2.63 -5.04
N ILE A 118 -2.35 -3.97 -5.07
CA ILE A 118 -1.44 -4.72 -5.93
C ILE A 118 -1.73 -4.44 -7.41
N ALA A 119 -3.00 -4.40 -7.81
CA ALA A 119 -3.38 -4.10 -9.20
C ALA A 119 -2.88 -2.71 -9.64
N ALA A 120 -3.06 -1.69 -8.77
CA ALA A 120 -2.57 -0.34 -9.04
C ALA A 120 -1.03 -0.27 -9.03
N ALA A 121 -0.39 -0.88 -8.04
CA ALA A 121 1.07 -0.93 -7.91
C ALA A 121 1.78 -1.57 -9.11
N CYS A 122 1.17 -2.61 -9.68
CA CYS A 122 1.72 -3.39 -10.80
C CYS A 122 1.37 -2.82 -12.19
N GLY A 123 0.55 -1.77 -12.27
CA GLY A 123 0.03 -1.26 -13.53
C GLY A 123 1.13 -0.77 -14.49
N GLN A 124 2.01 0.11 -14.03
CA GLN A 124 3.07 0.71 -14.84
C GLN A 124 4.48 0.24 -14.41
N ASN A 125 4.65 -0.21 -13.17
CA ASN A 125 5.95 -0.57 -12.61
C ASN A 125 6.32 -2.07 -12.82
N ARG A 126 7.48 -2.34 -13.44
CA ARG A 126 7.99 -3.70 -13.70
C ARG A 126 8.53 -4.39 -12.45
N ASP A 127 9.17 -3.64 -11.57
CA ASP A 127 9.83 -4.20 -10.39
C ASP A 127 8.79 -4.64 -9.34
N ASN A 128 7.70 -3.88 -9.18
CA ASN A 128 6.53 -4.31 -8.39
C ASN A 128 5.94 -5.62 -8.92
N ARG A 129 5.84 -5.79 -10.25
CA ARG A 129 5.36 -7.05 -10.85
C ARG A 129 6.30 -8.21 -10.51
N ARG A 130 7.62 -7.99 -10.56
CA ARG A 130 8.62 -9.01 -10.22
C ARG A 130 8.55 -9.38 -8.74
N GLU A 131 8.45 -8.41 -7.85
CA GLU A 131 8.25 -8.63 -6.41
C GLU A 131 6.96 -9.39 -6.13
N ALA A 132 5.85 -9.00 -6.76
CA ALA A 132 4.56 -9.68 -6.61
C ALA A 132 4.67 -11.17 -6.98
N LEU A 133 5.42 -11.48 -8.05
CA LEU A 133 5.70 -12.85 -8.47
C LEU A 133 6.56 -13.60 -7.45
N GLN A 134 7.66 -12.98 -6.99
CA GLN A 134 8.59 -13.58 -6.02
C GLN A 134 7.94 -13.82 -4.65
N ALA A 135 7.07 -12.93 -4.21
CA ALA A 135 6.32 -13.06 -2.95
C ALA A 135 5.19 -14.11 -3.02
N GLY A 136 4.93 -14.70 -4.19
CA GLY A 136 3.86 -15.68 -4.38
C GLY A 136 2.47 -15.06 -4.51
N GLY A 137 2.38 -13.79 -4.93
CA GLY A 137 1.12 -13.06 -5.08
C GLY A 137 0.16 -13.71 -6.07
N VAL A 138 0.66 -14.37 -7.11
CA VAL A 138 -0.17 -15.06 -8.11
C VAL A 138 -1.03 -16.15 -7.47
N ALA A 139 -0.46 -16.96 -6.57
CA ALA A 139 -1.22 -18.02 -5.90
C ALA A 139 -2.33 -17.44 -5.01
N GLY A 140 -2.04 -16.35 -4.28
CA GLY A 140 -3.03 -15.63 -3.48
C GLY A 140 -4.16 -15.03 -4.33
N LEU A 141 -3.82 -14.37 -5.43
CA LEU A 141 -4.79 -13.77 -6.34
C LEU A 141 -5.66 -14.82 -7.06
N VAL A 142 -5.08 -15.96 -7.47
CA VAL A 142 -5.84 -17.08 -8.06
C VAL A 142 -6.83 -17.66 -7.04
N GLY A 143 -6.43 -17.77 -5.77
CA GLY A 143 -7.35 -18.16 -4.70
C GLY A 143 -8.53 -17.19 -4.55
N LEU A 144 -8.28 -15.89 -4.69
CA LEU A 144 -9.32 -14.86 -4.61
C LEU A 144 -10.31 -14.85 -5.79
N LEU A 145 -9.96 -15.44 -6.93
CA LEU A 145 -10.91 -15.63 -8.04
C LEU A 145 -12.07 -16.57 -7.65
N GLY A 146 -11.84 -17.49 -6.71
CA GLY A 146 -12.88 -18.37 -6.17
C GLY A 146 -13.72 -17.73 -5.06
N SER A 147 -13.49 -16.46 -4.73
CA SER A 147 -14.22 -15.76 -3.66
C SER A 147 -15.68 -15.48 -4.04
N SER A 148 -16.57 -15.50 -3.07
CA SER A 148 -18.00 -15.17 -3.22
C SER A 148 -18.27 -13.69 -3.52
N HIS A 149 -17.25 -12.84 -3.41
CA HIS A 149 -17.36 -11.38 -3.53
C HIS A 149 -16.92 -10.89 -4.90
N ALA A 150 -17.85 -10.32 -5.67
CA ALA A 150 -17.61 -9.83 -7.04
C ALA A 150 -16.48 -8.79 -7.11
N VAL A 151 -16.41 -7.86 -6.15
CA VAL A 151 -15.37 -6.83 -6.09
C VAL A 151 -13.98 -7.45 -5.88
N THR A 152 -13.89 -8.47 -5.03
CA THR A 152 -12.64 -9.21 -4.78
C THR A 152 -12.20 -9.98 -6.02
N GLN A 153 -13.14 -10.62 -6.72
CA GLN A 153 -12.86 -11.32 -7.97
C GLN A 153 -12.38 -10.37 -9.08
N GLU A 154 -13.06 -9.24 -9.27
CA GLU A 154 -12.67 -8.22 -10.26
C GLU A 154 -11.28 -7.68 -9.97
N SER A 155 -11.02 -7.33 -8.71
CA SER A 155 -9.72 -6.81 -8.28
C SER A 155 -8.61 -7.83 -8.46
N ALA A 156 -8.87 -9.10 -8.13
CA ALA A 156 -7.92 -10.19 -8.32
C ALA A 156 -7.64 -10.46 -9.81
N ALA A 157 -8.67 -10.47 -10.64
CA ALA A 157 -8.52 -10.62 -12.10
C ALA A 157 -7.74 -9.44 -12.70
N ASN A 158 -8.00 -8.21 -12.26
CA ASN A 158 -7.28 -7.02 -12.72
C ASN A 158 -5.82 -7.03 -12.27
N ALA A 159 -5.54 -7.43 -11.02
CA ALA A 159 -4.17 -7.58 -10.52
C ALA A 159 -3.40 -8.63 -11.32
N LEU A 160 -4.01 -9.80 -11.57
CA LEU A 160 -3.44 -10.84 -12.41
C LEU A 160 -3.22 -10.34 -13.84
N ALA A 161 -4.19 -9.63 -14.42
CA ALA A 161 -4.04 -9.05 -15.75
C ALA A 161 -2.85 -8.08 -15.80
N ASN A 162 -2.60 -7.28 -14.76
CA ASN A 162 -1.46 -6.36 -14.71
C ASN A 162 -0.13 -7.09 -14.50
N ILE A 163 -0.09 -8.14 -13.69
CA ILE A 163 1.11 -8.96 -13.47
C ILE A 163 1.46 -9.77 -14.73
N VAL A 164 0.45 -10.36 -15.38
CA VAL A 164 0.57 -11.18 -16.59
C VAL A 164 0.70 -10.33 -17.85
N LYS A 165 0.24 -9.07 -17.85
CA LYS A 165 0.58 -8.06 -18.87
C LYS A 165 2.08 -7.87 -18.88
N ARG A 166 2.73 -8.80 -19.57
CA ARG A 166 4.04 -8.66 -20.14
C ARG A 166 3.88 -7.53 -21.14
N LYS A 167 4.10 -6.28 -20.73
CA LYS A 167 4.74 -5.39 -21.68
C LYS A 167 6.03 -6.13 -22.04
N ILE A 168 6.03 -6.71 -23.22
CA ILE A 168 7.19 -7.34 -23.82
C ILE A 168 8.13 -6.19 -24.15
N ASP A 169 8.75 -5.56 -23.15
CA ASP A 169 9.92 -4.74 -23.43
C ASP A 169 11.07 -5.75 -23.42
N ALA A 170 11.27 -6.32 -24.61
CA ALA A 170 12.53 -6.21 -25.32
C ALA A 170 13.85 -6.48 -24.57
N ASP A 171 13.87 -7.22 -23.46
CA ASP A 171 15.10 -7.90 -23.04
C ASP A 171 15.23 -9.22 -23.81
N ARG A 172 15.32 -9.10 -25.13
CA ARG A 172 16.00 -10.10 -25.93
C ARG A 172 17.49 -9.88 -25.67
N ARG A 173 17.94 -10.39 -24.51
CA ARG A 173 19.30 -10.86 -24.18
C ARG A 173 20.43 -10.04 -24.85
N PRO A 174 21.29 -9.29 -24.12
CA PRO A 174 22.60 -9.00 -24.67
C PRO A 174 23.34 -10.33 -24.80
N ALA A 175 23.33 -10.90 -26.00
CA ALA A 175 24.17 -12.04 -26.35
C ALA A 175 25.23 -11.56 -27.33
N SER A 176 26.47 -11.73 -26.87
CA SER A 176 27.77 -11.62 -27.54
C SER A 176 28.16 -10.24 -28.06
#